data_AF-A0A3M2DLQ9-F1
#
_entry.id   AF-A0A3M2DLQ9-F1
#
_cell.length_a   1.000
_cell.length_b   1.000
_cell.length_c   1.000
_cell.angle_alpha   90.00
_cell.angle_beta   90.00
_cell.angle_gamma   90.00
#
_symmetry.space_group_name_H-M   'P 1'
#
loop_
_entity.id
_entity.type
_entity.pdbx_description
1 polymer ?
#
loop_
_entity_poly.entity_id
_entity_poly.type
_entity_poly.pdbx_seq_one_letter_code
_entity_poly.pdbx_strand_id
1 'polypeptide(L)'
;MGVRRQSSPAVATRNEGIRKQIEALKAEHQFWGFRRVWAYLRFTEGVVVNRKRVLRLMQEHHWSVPTNVRLRAKRTPTRRKPKPHRPNQWWGIDMTKVLVEPEG
;
A
#
# COMPACT_ATOMS: atom_id res chain seq x y z
N MET A 1 -13.85 16.25 7.25
CA MET A 1 -12.39 16.07 7.04
C MET A 1 -11.69 17.12 7.88
N GLY A 2 -10.85 16.73 8.83
CA GLY A 2 -10.12 17.70 9.66
C GLY A 2 -9.08 18.44 8.83
N VAL A 3 -9.07 19.77 8.90
CA VAL A 3 -8.06 20.62 8.29
C VAL A 3 -6.70 20.22 8.86
N ARG A 4 -5.84 19.60 8.05
CA ARG A 4 -4.46 19.31 8.47
C ARG A 4 -3.69 20.62 8.51
N ARG A 5 -3.13 20.95 9.68
CA ARG A 5 -2.27 22.13 9.84
C ARG A 5 -1.08 21.99 8.88
N GLN A 6 -0.88 22.99 8.02
CA GLN A 6 0.26 23.01 7.11
C GLN A 6 1.57 23.02 7.93
N SER A 7 2.55 22.23 7.50
CA SER A 7 3.87 22.23 8.12
C SER A 7 4.59 23.55 7.83
N SER A 8 5.34 24.05 8.82
CA SER A 8 6.24 25.20 8.62
C SER A 8 7.20 24.96 7.44
N PRO A 9 7.59 25.99 6.68
CA PRO A 9 8.50 25.87 5.53
C PRO A 9 9.79 25.12 5.87
N ALA A 10 10.38 25.37 7.05
CA ALA A 10 11.61 24.70 7.50
C ALA A 10 11.43 23.17 7.66
N VAL A 11 10.23 22.74 8.03
CA VAL A 11 9.90 21.31 8.16
C VAL A 11 9.74 20.67 6.78
N ALA A 12 9.18 21.40 5.82
CA ALA A 12 9.04 20.93 4.44
C ALA A 12 10.41 20.69 3.79
N THR A 13 11.35 21.65 3.92
CA THR A 13 12.73 21.49 3.41
C THR A 13 13.43 20.28 4.02
N ARG A 14 13.32 20.08 5.34
CA ARG A 14 13.90 18.90 6.01
C ARG A 14 13.27 17.58 5.55
N ASN A 15 12.01 17.60 5.14
CA ASN A 15 11.29 16.42 4.66
C ASN A 15 11.59 16.10 3.20
N GLU A 16 12.05 17.05 2.40
CA GLU A 16 12.23 16.88 0.96
C GLU A 16 13.19 15.74 0.61
N GLY A 17 14.32 15.62 1.33
CA GLY A 17 15.28 14.53 1.11
C GLY A 17 14.65 13.14 1.34
N ILE A 18 13.98 12.97 2.48
CA ILE A 18 13.28 11.71 2.80
C ILE A 18 12.14 11.43 1.82
N ARG A 19 11.43 12.48 1.39
CA ARG A 19 10.35 12.36 0.41
C ARG A 19 10.88 11.76 -0.89
N LYS A 20 11.98 12.29 -1.44
CA LYS A 20 12.58 11.78 -2.69
C LYS A 20 13.04 10.32 -2.58
N GLN A 21 13.61 9.92 -1.44
CA GLN A 21 13.95 8.51 -1.20
C GLN A 21 12.73 7.61 -1.19
N ILE A 22 11.64 8.02 -0.51
CA ILE A 22 10.39 7.25 -0.50
C ILE A 22 9.80 7.14 -1.91
N GLU A 23 9.87 8.21 -2.69
CA GLU A 23 9.38 8.24 -4.08
C GLU A 23 10.13 7.24 -4.96
N ALA A 24 11.47 7.21 -4.90
CA ALA A 24 12.29 6.25 -5.61
C ALA A 24 11.97 4.81 -5.20
N LEU A 25 11.90 4.53 -3.90
CA LEU A 25 11.51 3.21 -3.38
C LEU A 25 10.11 2.80 -3.83
N LYS A 26 9.20 3.76 -4.02
CA LYS A 26 7.85 3.48 -4.50
C LYS A 26 7.78 3.20 -5.99
N ALA A 27 8.62 3.85 -6.79
CA ALA A 27 8.75 3.55 -8.21
C ALA A 27 9.28 2.11 -8.41
N GLU A 28 10.30 1.72 -7.64
CA GLU A 28 10.88 0.38 -7.70
C GLU A 28 9.97 -0.69 -7.05
N HIS A 29 9.30 -0.33 -5.95
CA HIS A 29 8.50 -1.26 -5.15
C HIS A 29 7.09 -0.73 -4.91
N GLN A 30 6.33 -0.71 -6.00
CA GLN A 30 4.93 -0.25 -6.08
C GLN A 30 4.06 -0.73 -4.90
N PHE A 31 4.19 -2.02 -4.55
CA PHE A 31 3.36 -2.72 -3.57
C PHE A 31 3.78 -2.52 -2.10
N TRP A 32 4.89 -1.84 -1.83
CA TRP A 32 5.36 -1.70 -0.45
C TRP A 32 4.49 -0.75 0.37
N GLY A 33 4.04 -1.22 1.53
CA GLY A 33 3.43 -0.37 2.55
C GLY A 33 4.47 0.41 3.35
N PHE A 34 4.02 1.43 4.08
CA PHE A 34 4.92 2.33 4.84
C PHE A 34 5.84 1.60 5.84
N ARG A 35 5.39 0.47 6.40
CA ARG A 35 6.21 -0.35 7.31
C ARG A 35 7.45 -0.90 6.62
N ARG A 36 7.30 -1.35 5.37
CA ARG A 36 8.40 -1.94 4.59
C ARG A 36 9.33 -0.87 4.05
N VAL A 37 8.77 0.25 3.56
CA VAL A 37 9.55 1.46 3.20
C VAL A 37 10.39 1.94 4.37
N TRP A 38 9.80 2.10 5.55
CA TRP A 38 10.54 2.50 6.75
C TRP A 38 11.64 1.51 7.11
N ALA A 39 11.36 0.20 7.06
CA ALA A 39 12.35 -0.82 7.39
C ALA A 39 13.53 -0.76 6.42
N TYR A 40 13.27 -0.58 5.12
CA TYR A 40 14.32 -0.44 4.11
C TYR A 40 15.18 0.80 4.36
N LEU A 41 14.55 1.97 4.56
CA LEU A 41 15.26 3.21 4.90
C LEU A 41 16.15 3.01 6.15
N ARG A 42 15.64 2.32 7.17
CA ARG A 42 16.36 2.14 8.44
C ARG A 42 17.51 1.14 8.37
N PHE A 43 17.27 -0.03 7.78
CA PHE A 43 18.16 -1.18 7.88
C PHE A 43 19.01 -1.40 6.64
N THR A 44 18.59 -0.87 5.48
CA THR A 44 19.32 -1.02 4.22
C THR A 44 20.03 0.28 3.85
N GLU A 45 19.36 1.44 3.94
CA GLU A 45 19.97 2.74 3.64
C GLU A 45 20.59 3.44 4.86
N GLY A 46 20.42 2.91 6.07
CA GLY A 46 20.96 3.49 7.31
C GLY A 46 20.32 4.82 7.75
N VAL A 47 19.23 5.23 7.12
CA VAL A 47 18.52 6.49 7.40
C VAL A 47 17.79 6.40 8.75
N VAL A 48 18.17 7.25 9.70
CA VAL A 48 17.53 7.33 11.02
C VAL A 48 16.25 8.17 10.92
N VAL A 49 15.15 7.55 10.50
CA VAL A 49 13.84 8.20 10.38
C VAL A 49 12.77 7.53 11.24
N ASN A 50 11.93 8.35 11.89
CA ASN A 50 10.81 7.85 12.68
C ASN A 50 9.70 7.27 11.77
N ARG A 51 9.17 6.09 12.12
CA ARG A 51 8.03 5.43 11.46
C ARG A 51 6.85 6.36 11.20
N LYS A 52 6.48 7.21 12.17
CA LYS A 52 5.35 8.15 12.04
C LYS A 52 5.61 9.22 10.97
N ARG A 53 6.87 9.63 10.80
CA ARG A 53 7.27 10.61 9.78
C ARG A 53 7.12 10.01 8.38
N VAL A 54 7.58 8.77 8.16
CA VAL A 54 7.41 8.04 6.90
C VAL A 54 5.93 7.87 6.57
N LEU A 55 5.13 7.40 7.54
CA LEU A 55 3.68 7.24 7.37
C LEU A 55 3.01 8.54 6.94
N ARG A 56 3.32 9.65 7.63
CA ARG A 56 2.75 10.97 7.32
C ARG A 56 3.09 11.42 5.91
N LEU A 57 4.37 11.34 5.51
CA LEU A 57 4.80 11.73 4.16
C LEU A 57 4.09 10.90 3.09
N MET A 58 4.01 9.57 3.27
CA MET A 58 3.30 8.71 2.33
C MET A 58 1.80 9.01 2.22
N GLN A 59 1.17 9.47 3.31
CA GLN A 59 -0.23 9.87 3.30
C GLN A 59 -0.44 11.24 2.63
N GLU A 60 0.47 12.18 2.84
CA GLU A 60 0.43 13.52 2.23
C GLU A 60 0.59 13.46 0.71
N HIS A 61 1.39 12.51 0.21
CA HIS A 61 1.63 12.31 -1.23
C HIS A 61 0.77 11.20 -1.87
N HIS A 62 -0.23 10.67 -1.17
CA HIS A 62 -1.13 9.62 -1.69
C HIS A 62 -0.43 8.33 -2.17
N TRP A 63 0.78 8.05 -1.69
CA TRP A 63 1.54 6.82 -2.03
C TRP A 63 1.06 5.57 -1.30
N SER A 64 0.09 5.71 -0.40
CA SER A 64 -0.57 4.59 0.25
C SER A 64 -1.96 4.41 -0.34
N VAL A 65 -2.32 3.17 -0.66
CA VAL A 65 -3.67 2.83 -1.09
C VAL A 65 -4.65 3.17 0.03
N PRO A 66 -5.64 4.05 -0.20
CA PRO A 66 -6.64 4.33 0.80
C PRO A 66 -7.46 3.07 1.06
N THR A 67 -7.78 2.80 2.32
CA THR A 67 -8.67 1.69 2.68
C THR A 67 -10.03 1.93 2.02
N ASN A 68 -10.37 1.11 1.03
CA ASN A 68 -11.68 1.17 0.41
C ASN A 68 -12.70 0.47 1.32
N VAL A 69 -13.37 1.26 2.16
CA VAL A 69 -14.40 0.77 3.09
C VAL A 69 -15.68 0.31 2.38
N ARG A 70 -15.91 0.72 1.12
CA ARG A 70 -17.11 0.35 0.35
C ARG A 70 -17.01 -1.05 -0.24
N LEU A 71 -15.83 -1.45 -0.69
CA LEU A 71 -15.57 -2.77 -1.30
C LEU A 71 -15.15 -3.81 -0.26
N ARG A 72 -15.88 -3.89 0.86
CA ARG A 72 -15.62 -4.92 1.87
C ARG A 72 -16.29 -6.22 1.47
N ALA A 73 -15.51 -7.24 1.18
CA ALA A 73 -16.03 -8.58 0.93
C ALA A 73 -16.88 -9.05 2.12
N LYS A 74 -18.14 -9.40 1.86
CA LYS A 74 -19.00 -10.08 2.84
C LYS A 74 -18.49 -11.51 2.98
N ARG A 75 -17.80 -11.79 4.09
CA ARG A 75 -17.18 -13.11 4.36
C ARG A 75 -18.13 -14.08 5.06
N THR A 76 -19.29 -13.62 5.52
CA THR A 76 -20.33 -14.49 6.05
C THR A 76 -20.91 -15.31 4.90
N PRO A 77 -20.76 -16.65 4.90
CA PRO A 77 -21.36 -17.48 3.88
C PRO A 77 -22.88 -17.39 4.01
N THR A 78 -23.56 -16.94 2.97
CA THR A 78 -25.04 -16.95 2.92
C THR A 78 -25.58 -18.33 2.56
N ARG A 79 -24.74 -19.22 2.01
CA ARG A 79 -25.08 -20.60 1.62
C ARG A 79 -23.96 -21.56 1.99
N ARG A 80 -24.31 -22.84 2.17
CA ARG A 80 -23.35 -23.94 2.35
C ARG A 80 -22.48 -24.08 1.10
N LYS A 81 -21.20 -24.43 1.28
CA LYS A 81 -20.31 -24.76 0.17
C LYS A 81 -20.86 -25.99 -0.57
N PRO A 82 -20.82 -26.01 -1.92
CA PRO A 82 -21.21 -27.19 -2.67
C PRO A 82 -20.25 -28.35 -2.36
N LYS A 83 -20.78 -29.58 -2.35
CA LYS A 83 -20.01 -30.81 -2.15
C LYS A 83 -20.20 -31.70 -3.39
N PRO A 84 -19.13 -32.05 -4.12
CA PRO A 84 -19.22 -33.04 -5.20
C PRO A 84 -19.47 -34.44 -4.61
N HIS A 85 -20.22 -35.26 -5.35
CA HIS A 85 -20.43 -36.68 -5.04
C HIS A 85 -19.53 -37.60 -5.89
N ARG A 86 -18.92 -37.07 -6.95
CA ARG A 86 -17.98 -37.79 -7.83
C ARG A 86 -16.99 -36.81 -8.48
N PRO A 87 -15.84 -37.29 -8.99
CA PRO A 87 -14.87 -36.45 -9.70
C PRO A 87 -15.50 -35.68 -10.87
N ASN A 88 -14.89 -34.55 -11.26
CA ASN A 88 -15.26 -33.71 -12.40
C ASN A 88 -16.66 -33.05 -12.37
N GLN A 89 -17.37 -33.07 -11.25
CA GLN A 89 -18.65 -32.36 -11.11
C GLN A 89 -18.52 -30.85 -10.87
N TRP A 90 -17.41 -30.41 -10.27
CA TRP A 90 -17.17 -29.02 -9.92
C TRP A 90 -15.72 -28.67 -10.21
N TRP A 91 -15.52 -27.53 -10.86
CA TRP A 91 -14.20 -26.99 -11.21
C TRP A 91 -14.08 -25.63 -10.54
N GLY A 92 -13.07 -25.48 -9.69
CA GLY A 92 -12.72 -24.20 -9.09
C GLY A 92 -11.62 -23.56 -9.92
N ILE A 93 -11.89 -22.40 -10.50
CA ILE A 93 -10.89 -21.57 -11.16
C ILE A 93 -10.70 -20.29 -10.36
N ASP A 94 -9.46 -19.87 -10.16
CA ASP A 94 -9.12 -18.58 -9.56
C ASP A 94 -8.34 -17.75 -10.59
N MET A 95 -8.60 -16.44 -10.62
CA MET A 95 -7.92 -15.52 -11.53
C MET A 95 -7.10 -14.53 -10.73
N THR A 96 -5.81 -14.48 -11.02
CA THR A 96 -4.92 -13.42 -10.55
C THR A 96 -4.79 -12.37 -11.65
N LYS A 97 -5.25 -11.15 -11.38
CA LYS A 97 -5.03 -10.01 -12.29
C LYS A 97 -3.78 -9.25 -11.84
N VAL A 98 -2.85 -9.07 -12.77
CA VAL A 98 -1.71 -8.17 -12.62
C VAL A 98 -1.98 -6.97 -13.51
N LEU A 99 -2.00 -5.77 -12.92
CA LEU A 99 -2.08 -4.54 -13.70
C LEU A 99 -0.68 -4.26 -14.24
N VAL A 100 -0.56 -4.11 -15.56
CA VAL A 100 0.68 -3.70 -16.22
C VAL A 100 0.49 -2.30 -16.79
N GLU A 101 1.59 -1.53 -16.82
CA GLU A 101 1.61 -0.24 -17.53
C GLU A 101 1.29 -0.50 -19.02
N PRO A 102 0.46 0.34 -19.66
CA PRO A 102 0.25 0.23 -21.10
C PRO A 102 1.58 0.47 -21.82
N GLU A 103 1.97 -0.44 -22.71
CA GLU A 103 3.06 -0.19 -23.66
C GLU A 103 2.61 0.95 -24.59
N GLY A 104 3.50 1.95 -24.76
CA GLY A 104 3.24 3.17 -25.53
C GLY A 104 3.01 2.91 -27.02
#